data_AF-A0A2G9UA22-F1
#
_entry.id   AF-A0A2G9UA22-F1
#
_cell.length_a   1.000
_cell.length_b   1.000
_cell.length_c   1.000
_cell.angle_alpha   90.00
_cell.angle_beta   90.00
_cell.angle_gamma   90.00
#
_symmetry.space_group_name_H-M   'P 1'
#
loop_
_entity.id
_entity.type
_entity.pdbx_description
1 polymer ?
#
loop_
_entity_poly.entity_id
_entity_poly.type
_entity_poly.pdbx_seq_one_letter_code
_entity_poly.pdbx_strand_id
1 'polypeptide(L)'
;MEQKSTMSFWRALFASARGASRSNDNSSSNREYAKKSLNKEKVKKERLASSSAYEESVSMEVEEMSDEMVAFFKKTIEHRKTRDAERTEKEQRLAKERGEGTTHWIHLDDDEYVLADKIGVYGVEKRSFAVPDEGARTKERRDNARKLYGSKAEQILAMETLMDMRFEQEYARKRPPLWPNIPLKF
;
A
#
# COMPACT_ATOMS: atom_id res chain seq x y z
N MET A 1 -42.73 11.10 38.87
CA MET A 1 -42.92 11.68 37.52
C MET A 1 -41.82 12.72 37.37
N GLU A 2 -40.63 12.33 36.88
CA GLU A 2 -40.19 12.49 35.46
C GLU A 2 -40.32 13.94 34.99
N GLN A 3 -39.27 14.68 34.60
CA GLN A 3 -38.15 14.29 33.75
C GLN A 3 -36.82 14.98 34.10
N LYS A 4 -35.71 14.33 33.74
CA LYS A 4 -34.32 14.74 34.03
C LYS A 4 -33.74 15.56 32.88
N SER A 5 -33.25 16.74 33.25
CA SER A 5 -32.55 17.74 32.43
C SER A 5 -31.17 17.24 32.00
N THR A 6 -31.00 16.94 30.71
CA THR A 6 -29.73 16.73 30.04
C THR A 6 -29.09 18.08 29.74
N MET A 7 -28.07 18.51 30.49
CA MET A 7 -27.03 19.48 30.05
C MET A 7 -26.14 19.88 31.23
N SER A 8 -25.28 18.98 31.72
CA SER A 8 -24.10 19.35 32.53
C SER A 8 -23.29 18.10 32.86
N PHE A 9 -22.29 17.75 32.05
CA PHE A 9 -21.27 16.82 32.53
C PHE A 9 -19.85 16.95 31.95
N TRP A 10 -19.58 17.82 30.97
CA TRP A 10 -18.19 17.99 30.50
C TRP A 10 -17.79 19.45 30.26
N ARG A 11 -18.16 20.33 31.20
CA ARG A 11 -17.42 21.57 31.47
C ARG A 11 -16.68 21.35 32.79
N ALA A 12 -15.36 21.47 32.74
CA ALA A 12 -14.39 21.36 33.84
C ALA A 12 -13.75 19.99 34.08
N LEU A 13 -12.82 19.61 33.19
CA LEU A 13 -11.58 18.98 33.62
C LEU A 13 -10.42 19.58 32.82
N PHE A 14 -9.47 20.18 33.54
CA PHE A 14 -8.21 20.78 33.08
C PHE A 14 -8.23 22.20 32.46
N ALA A 15 -8.44 23.17 33.35
CA ALA A 15 -7.65 24.40 33.32
C ALA A 15 -6.27 24.14 33.97
N SER A 16 -5.20 24.11 33.19
CA SER A 16 -3.82 24.47 33.62
C SER A 16 -2.85 24.34 32.45
N ALA A 17 -2.47 25.48 31.86
CA ALA A 17 -1.13 25.74 31.31
C ALA A 17 -1.11 27.18 30.76
N ARG A 18 -0.68 28.15 31.59
CA ARG A 18 -0.07 29.37 31.08
C ARG A 18 1.36 29.04 30.69
N GLY A 19 1.73 29.23 29.44
CA GLY A 19 3.10 29.08 28.97
C GLY A 19 3.29 29.45 27.50
N ALA A 20 3.89 30.62 27.28
CA ALA A 20 4.59 31.07 26.07
C ALA A 20 3.78 31.17 24.75
N SER A 21 3.22 32.36 24.50
CA SER A 21 2.96 32.85 23.14
C SER A 21 4.28 33.06 22.41
N ARG A 22 4.65 32.12 21.54
CA ARG A 22 5.57 32.36 20.43
C ARG A 22 4.73 32.45 19.16
N SER A 23 4.69 33.64 18.57
CA SER A 23 4.17 33.90 17.23
C SER A 23 4.91 33.01 16.24
N ASN A 24 4.19 32.07 15.62
CA ASN A 24 4.72 31.28 14.53
C ASN A 24 4.05 31.74 13.24
N ASP A 25 4.79 32.53 12.45
CA ASP A 25 4.44 32.97 11.10
C ASP A 25 4.38 31.76 10.17
N ASN A 26 3.21 31.12 10.09
CA ASN A 26 2.96 30.04 9.14
C ASN A 26 1.66 30.26 8.35
N SER A 27 1.33 31.52 8.08
CA SER A 27 0.14 31.92 7.30
C SER A 27 0.32 31.75 5.79
N SER A 28 1.56 31.70 5.29
CA SER A 28 1.87 31.61 3.86
C SER A 28 1.64 30.21 3.29
N SER A 29 2.01 29.17 4.05
CA SER A 29 1.97 27.78 3.59
C SER A 29 0.52 27.29 3.43
N ASN A 30 -0.36 27.59 4.40
CA ASN A 30 -1.78 27.22 4.33
C ASN A 30 -2.55 27.92 3.19
N ARG A 31 -2.11 29.13 2.78
CA ARG A 31 -2.70 29.87 1.67
C ARG A 31 -2.35 29.26 0.31
N GLU A 32 -1.18 28.64 0.17
CA GLU A 32 -0.77 27.96 -1.06
C GLU A 32 -1.52 26.64 -1.26
N TYR A 33 -1.75 25.86 -0.20
CA TYR A 33 -2.54 24.62 -0.29
C TYR A 33 -4.01 24.90 -0.68
N ALA A 34 -4.61 25.96 -0.13
CA ALA A 34 -5.97 26.38 -0.49
C ALA A 34 -6.09 26.90 -1.93
N LYS A 35 -5.07 27.59 -2.44
CA LYS A 35 -5.03 28.03 -3.85
C LYS A 35 -4.85 26.85 -4.82
N LYS A 36 -4.10 25.83 -4.41
CA LYS A 36 -3.84 24.63 -5.23
C LYS A 36 -5.07 23.71 -5.33
N SER A 37 -5.87 23.59 -4.26
CA SER A 37 -7.13 22.83 -4.29
C SER A 37 -8.18 23.49 -5.19
N LEU A 38 -8.34 24.81 -5.11
CA LEU A 38 -9.24 25.57 -5.99
C LEU A 38 -8.85 25.48 -7.47
N ASN A 39 -7.55 25.46 -7.78
CA ASN A 39 -7.08 25.32 -9.16
C ASN A 39 -7.27 23.88 -9.68
N LYS A 40 -7.11 22.88 -8.81
CA LYS A 40 -7.38 21.46 -9.15
C LYS A 40 -8.86 21.22 -9.41
N GLU A 41 -9.75 21.88 -8.68
CA GLU A 41 -11.20 21.78 -8.87
C GLU A 41 -11.65 22.49 -10.16
N LYS A 42 -11.08 23.66 -10.50
CA LYS A 42 -11.32 24.34 -11.79
C LYS A 42 -10.91 23.48 -12.98
N VAL A 43 -9.70 22.92 -12.96
CA VAL A 43 -9.21 22.04 -14.06
C VAL A 43 -10.06 20.77 -14.18
N LYS A 44 -10.57 20.24 -13.07
CA LYS A 44 -11.48 19.08 -13.08
C LYS A 44 -12.85 19.45 -13.68
N LYS A 45 -13.36 20.63 -13.37
CA LYS A 45 -14.65 21.12 -13.88
C LYS A 45 -14.60 21.46 -15.38
N GLU A 46 -13.49 22.02 -15.85
CA GLU A 46 -13.26 22.27 -17.29
C GLU A 46 -13.07 20.97 -18.09
N ARG A 47 -12.38 19.97 -17.53
CA ARG A 47 -12.26 18.64 -18.16
C ARG A 47 -13.59 17.89 -18.25
N LEU A 48 -14.44 17.97 -17.21
CA LEU A 48 -15.78 17.37 -17.24
C LEU A 48 -16.74 18.12 -18.18
N ALA A 49 -16.63 19.44 -18.29
CA ALA A 49 -17.40 20.22 -19.27
C ALA A 49 -16.95 19.90 -20.72
N SER A 50 -15.66 19.69 -20.94
CA SER A 50 -15.11 19.30 -22.25
C SER A 50 -15.44 17.86 -22.64
N SER A 51 -15.67 16.94 -21.70
CA SER A 51 -16.04 15.55 -22.03
C SER A 51 -17.55 15.34 -22.19
N SER A 52 -18.37 16.29 -21.72
CA SER A 52 -19.84 16.25 -21.85
C SER A 52 -20.35 16.85 -23.15
N ALA A 53 -19.49 17.47 -23.96
CA ALA A 53 -19.85 18.13 -25.22
C ALA A 53 -19.65 17.25 -26.47
N TYR A 54 -19.40 15.94 -26.29
CA TYR A 54 -19.23 14.98 -27.39
C TYR A 54 -20.09 13.72 -27.20
N GLU A 55 -21.22 13.85 -26.51
CA GLU A 55 -22.38 12.98 -26.65
C GLU A 55 -23.26 13.52 -27.79
N GLU A 56 -22.63 13.78 -28.94
CA GLU A 56 -23.38 13.96 -30.17
C GLU A 56 -23.80 12.56 -30.61
N SER A 57 -25.08 12.29 -30.49
CA SER A 57 -25.75 11.15 -31.09
C SER A 57 -25.50 11.17 -32.59
N VAL A 58 -24.38 10.56 -33.03
CA VAL A 58 -24.15 10.24 -34.43
C VAL A 58 -25.06 9.06 -34.77
N SER A 59 -26.36 9.35 -34.90
CA SER A 59 -27.20 8.64 -35.86
C SER A 59 -26.65 9.01 -37.23
N MET A 60 -25.57 8.33 -37.62
CA MET A 60 -25.06 8.36 -38.97
C MET A 60 -26.16 7.74 -39.81
N GLU A 61 -26.94 8.59 -40.48
CA GLU A 61 -27.74 8.15 -41.63
C GLU A 61 -26.81 7.32 -42.50
N VAL A 62 -27.24 6.07 -42.75
CA VAL A 62 -26.54 5.08 -43.55
C VAL A 62 -26.60 5.56 -45.00
N GLU A 63 -25.80 6.56 -45.31
CA GLU A 63 -25.61 7.08 -46.65
C GLU A 63 -24.77 6.05 -47.40
N GLU A 64 -25.48 5.08 -47.99
CA GLU A 64 -25.08 4.08 -49.00
C GLU A 64 -23.59 3.74 -49.05
N MET A 65 -23.02 3.37 -47.90
CA MET A 65 -21.72 2.76 -47.86
C MET A 65 -21.84 1.40 -48.55
N SER A 66 -21.00 1.14 -49.56
CA SER A 66 -21.07 -0.09 -50.35
C SER A 66 -21.15 -1.31 -49.43
N ASP A 67 -21.96 -2.30 -49.80
CA ASP A 67 -22.22 -3.49 -48.98
C ASP A 67 -20.92 -4.16 -48.50
N GLU A 68 -19.88 -4.11 -49.33
CA GLU A 68 -18.53 -4.60 -49.04
C GLU A 68 -17.84 -3.82 -47.92
N MET A 69 -17.98 -2.49 -47.90
CA MET A 69 -17.40 -1.63 -46.88
C MET A 69 -18.15 -1.72 -45.55
N VAL A 70 -19.47 -1.90 -45.59
CA VAL A 70 -20.29 -2.21 -44.39
C VAL A 70 -19.88 -3.57 -43.80
N ALA A 71 -19.67 -4.58 -44.63
CA ALA A 71 -19.18 -5.89 -44.19
C ALA A 71 -17.80 -5.78 -43.53
N PHE A 72 -16.90 -4.97 -44.08
CA PHE A 72 -15.57 -4.71 -43.51
C PHE A 72 -15.63 -4.02 -42.13
N PHE A 73 -16.49 -3.02 -41.96
CA PHE A 73 -16.65 -2.35 -40.65
C PHE A 73 -17.27 -3.28 -39.60
N LYS A 74 -18.27 -4.09 -39.96
CA LYS A 74 -18.82 -5.13 -39.07
C LYS A 74 -17.72 -6.09 -38.60
N LYS A 75 -16.91 -6.60 -39.54
CA LYS A 75 -15.76 -7.47 -39.26
C LYS A 75 -14.74 -6.81 -38.31
N THR A 76 -14.43 -5.53 -38.54
CA THR A 76 -13.45 -4.78 -37.74
C THR A 76 -13.96 -4.50 -36.32
N ILE A 77 -15.24 -4.19 -36.18
CA ILE A 77 -15.91 -4.00 -34.89
C ILE A 77 -15.94 -5.33 -34.12
N GLU A 78 -16.26 -6.43 -34.80
CA GLU A 78 -16.21 -7.77 -34.22
C GLU A 78 -14.80 -8.12 -33.74
N HIS A 79 -13.75 -7.87 -34.54
CA HIS A 79 -12.37 -8.14 -34.15
C HIS A 79 -11.90 -7.31 -32.95
N ARG A 80 -12.34 -6.05 -32.84
CA ARG A 80 -12.08 -5.22 -31.66
C ARG A 80 -12.78 -5.79 -30.44
N LYS A 81 -14.05 -6.16 -30.58
CA LYS A 81 -14.84 -6.77 -29.50
C LYS A 81 -14.26 -8.10 -29.04
N THR A 82 -13.84 -8.98 -29.96
CA THR A 82 -13.25 -10.28 -29.61
C THR A 82 -11.92 -10.11 -28.91
N ARG A 83 -11.03 -9.24 -29.41
CA ARG A 83 -9.74 -8.94 -28.80
C ARG A 83 -9.89 -8.33 -27.39
N ASP A 84 -10.81 -7.39 -27.25
CA ASP A 84 -11.05 -6.72 -25.98
C ASP A 84 -11.72 -7.68 -24.98
N ALA A 85 -12.66 -8.52 -25.44
CA ALA A 85 -13.24 -9.61 -24.64
C ALA A 85 -12.17 -10.61 -24.17
N GLU A 86 -11.30 -11.08 -25.07
CA GLU A 86 -10.19 -12.00 -24.73
C GLU A 86 -9.23 -11.39 -23.71
N ARG A 87 -8.90 -10.10 -23.85
CA ARG A 87 -8.08 -9.39 -22.87
C ARG A 87 -8.76 -9.35 -21.49
N THR A 88 -10.04 -8.95 -21.45
CA THR A 88 -10.79 -8.88 -20.19
C THR A 88 -10.99 -10.25 -19.56
N GLU A 89 -11.23 -11.30 -20.35
CA GLU A 89 -11.38 -12.66 -19.85
C GLU A 89 -10.06 -13.19 -19.30
N LYS A 90 -8.95 -12.94 -19.99
CA LYS A 90 -7.60 -13.30 -19.51
C LYS A 90 -7.26 -12.57 -18.21
N GLU A 91 -7.58 -11.28 -18.11
CA GLU A 91 -7.42 -10.49 -16.88
C GLU A 91 -8.29 -11.03 -15.74
N GLN A 92 -9.54 -11.42 -16.01
CA GLN A 92 -10.43 -12.03 -15.02
C GLN A 92 -9.98 -13.42 -14.60
N ARG A 93 -9.50 -14.25 -15.53
CA ARG A 93 -8.93 -15.57 -15.24
C ARG A 93 -7.68 -15.43 -14.37
N LEU A 94 -6.77 -14.54 -14.76
CA LEU A 94 -5.60 -14.22 -13.96
C LEU A 94 -6.00 -13.68 -12.58
N ALA A 95 -6.99 -12.79 -12.46
CA ALA A 95 -7.46 -12.29 -11.17
C ALA A 95 -8.05 -13.40 -10.29
N LYS A 96 -8.79 -14.35 -10.86
CA LYS A 96 -9.34 -15.52 -10.15
C LYS A 96 -8.24 -16.51 -9.72
N GLU A 97 -7.28 -16.78 -10.62
CA GLU A 97 -6.12 -17.65 -10.33
C GLU A 97 -5.17 -17.02 -9.30
N ARG A 98 -5.06 -15.69 -9.29
CA ARG A 98 -4.19 -14.93 -8.38
C ARG A 98 -4.78 -14.72 -6.99
N GLY A 99 -6.07 -14.99 -6.80
CA GLY A 99 -6.81 -14.66 -5.57
C GLY A 99 -6.77 -13.16 -5.25
N GLU A 100 -7.65 -12.67 -4.38
CA GLU A 100 -7.79 -11.25 -4.02
C GLU A 100 -6.56 -10.62 -3.28
N GLY A 101 -5.34 -11.17 -3.38
CA GLY A 101 -4.24 -10.73 -2.53
C GLY A 101 -2.84 -10.64 -3.13
N THR A 102 -2.55 -11.11 -4.35
CA THR A 102 -1.13 -11.39 -4.66
C THR A 102 -0.71 -11.15 -6.13
N THR A 103 -0.51 -9.89 -6.53
CA THR A 103 0.15 -9.59 -7.83
C THR A 103 1.18 -8.47 -7.81
N HIS A 104 1.61 -8.04 -6.63
CA HIS A 104 2.78 -7.20 -6.50
C HIS A 104 3.72 -7.89 -5.51
N TRP A 105 5.02 -7.97 -5.85
CA TRP A 105 6.10 -8.44 -4.97
C TRP A 105 6.12 -7.74 -3.60
N ILE A 106 5.34 -6.66 -3.48
CA ILE A 106 5.08 -5.92 -2.27
C ILE A 106 3.56 -5.98 -2.01
N HIS A 107 3.13 -6.63 -0.93
CA HIS A 107 1.75 -6.57 -0.46
C HIS A 107 1.51 -5.22 0.20
N LEU A 108 1.09 -4.25 -0.59
CA LEU A 108 0.53 -2.98 -0.12
C LEU A 108 -0.97 -3.08 -0.29
N ASP A 109 -1.71 -2.69 0.75
CA ASP A 109 -3.13 -2.40 0.57
C ASP A 109 -3.21 -1.19 -0.37
N ASP A 110 -4.12 -1.20 -1.37
CA ASP A 110 -4.17 -0.18 -2.45
C ASP A 110 -4.30 1.27 -1.94
N ASP A 111 -4.68 1.45 -0.67
CA ASP A 111 -4.84 2.74 0.01
C ASP A 111 -3.63 3.17 0.88
N GLU A 112 -2.62 2.32 1.06
CA GLU A 112 -1.49 2.58 1.96
C GLU A 112 -0.33 3.30 1.25
N TYR A 113 -0.26 4.62 1.39
CA TYR A 113 0.85 5.41 0.87
C TYR A 113 2.15 5.15 1.66
N VAL A 114 3.13 4.51 1.01
CA VAL A 114 4.46 4.27 1.58
C VAL A 114 5.52 5.09 0.83
N LEU A 115 6.37 5.78 1.59
CA LEU A 115 7.49 6.55 1.04
C LEU A 115 8.50 5.61 0.35
N ALA A 116 9.07 6.03 -0.79
CA ALA A 116 10.03 5.23 -1.55
C ALA A 116 11.23 4.77 -0.70
N ASP A 117 11.71 5.62 0.21
CA ASP A 117 12.80 5.32 1.14
C ASP A 117 12.49 4.17 2.13
N LYS A 118 11.22 3.83 2.31
CA LYS A 118 10.76 2.75 3.21
C LYS A 118 10.64 1.40 2.50
N ILE A 119 10.86 1.35 1.18
CA ILE A 119 10.90 0.12 0.40
C ILE A 119 12.35 -0.38 0.41
N GLY A 120 12.67 -1.29 1.32
CA GLY A 120 14.01 -1.89 1.43
C GLY A 120 14.18 -3.12 0.54
N VAL A 121 15.40 -3.68 0.52
CA VAL A 121 15.73 -4.95 -0.16
C VAL A 121 14.84 -6.11 0.34
N TYR A 122 14.44 -6.06 1.61
CA TYR A 122 13.56 -7.04 2.25
C TYR A 122 12.07 -6.68 2.15
N GLY A 123 11.71 -5.66 1.38
CA GLY A 123 10.33 -5.18 1.21
C GLY A 123 9.98 -3.97 2.07
N VAL A 124 8.67 -3.70 2.18
CA VAL A 124 8.13 -2.59 2.98
C VAL A 124 8.10 -2.99 4.45
N GLU A 125 8.91 -2.32 5.28
CA GLU A 125 8.91 -2.55 6.71
C GLU A 125 7.82 -1.69 7.40
N LYS A 126 6.75 -2.34 7.87
CA LYS A 126 5.73 -1.70 8.70
C LYS A 126 6.23 -1.59 10.14
N ARG A 127 6.63 -0.39 10.57
CA ARG A 127 6.97 -0.12 11.97
C ARG A 127 5.71 -0.03 12.81
N SER A 128 5.47 -1.02 13.66
CA SER A 128 4.42 -0.96 14.68
C SER A 128 5.02 -0.53 16.03
N PHE A 129 4.24 0.22 16.82
CA PHE A 129 4.59 0.56 18.21
C PHE A 129 4.06 -0.48 19.22
N ALA A 130 3.36 -1.51 18.74
CA ALA A 130 2.89 -2.60 19.57
C ALA A 130 4.04 -3.51 19.99
N VAL A 131 3.98 -4.06 21.20
CA VAL A 131 4.95 -5.06 21.66
C VAL A 131 4.88 -6.27 20.72
N PRO A 132 6.01 -6.70 20.13
CA PRO A 132 6.03 -7.89 19.30
C PRO A 132 5.59 -9.14 20.10
N ASP A 133 4.71 -9.95 19.52
CA ASP A 133 4.34 -11.24 20.10
C ASP A 133 5.41 -12.29 19.81
N GLU A 134 6.40 -12.38 20.68
CA GLU A 134 7.48 -13.37 20.59
C GLU A 134 6.95 -14.80 20.76
N GLY A 135 5.82 -15.00 21.44
CA GLY A 135 5.19 -16.31 21.62
C GLY A 135 4.66 -16.85 20.30
N ALA A 136 3.90 -16.03 19.58
CA ALA A 136 3.41 -16.37 18.23
C ALA A 136 4.57 -16.62 17.27
N ARG A 137 5.59 -15.75 17.23
CA ARG A 137 6.77 -15.92 16.37
C ARG A 137 7.51 -17.23 16.64
N THR A 138 7.70 -17.58 17.91
CA THR A 138 8.37 -18.83 18.28
C THR A 138 7.55 -20.05 17.85
N LYS A 139 6.22 -19.98 17.97
CA LYS A 139 5.33 -21.05 17.50
C LYS A 139 5.39 -21.19 15.98
N GLU A 140 5.29 -20.09 15.24
CA GLU A 140 5.43 -20.07 13.78
C GLU A 140 6.75 -20.66 13.32
N ARG A 141 7.86 -20.29 13.99
CA ARG A 141 9.19 -20.88 13.70
C ARG A 141 9.18 -22.40 13.89
N ARG A 142 8.60 -22.90 14.99
CA ARG A 142 8.50 -24.36 15.24
C ARG A 142 7.62 -25.07 14.22
N ASP A 143 6.49 -24.48 13.87
CA ASP A 143 5.57 -25.04 12.89
C ASP A 143 6.19 -25.07 11.50
N ASN A 144 6.92 -24.02 11.11
CA ASN A 144 7.69 -23.97 9.87
C ASN A 144 8.82 -25.01 9.87
N ALA A 145 9.56 -25.16 10.98
CA ALA A 145 10.57 -26.20 11.11
C ALA A 145 9.97 -27.61 10.99
N ARG A 146 8.79 -27.86 11.57
CA ARG A 146 8.05 -29.13 11.42
C ARG A 146 7.64 -29.40 9.97
N LYS A 147 7.24 -28.36 9.21
CA LYS A 147 6.93 -28.48 7.78
C LYS A 147 8.17 -28.82 6.94
N LEU A 148 9.32 -28.20 7.24
CA LEU A 148 10.55 -28.38 6.46
C LEU A 148 11.29 -29.68 6.79
N TYR A 149 11.37 -30.02 8.09
CA TYR A 149 12.24 -31.07 8.60
C TYR A 149 11.49 -32.28 9.18
N GLY A 150 10.16 -32.22 9.26
CA GLY A 150 9.33 -33.31 9.76
C GLY A 150 9.65 -33.70 11.20
N SER A 151 9.83 -35.01 11.44
CA SER A 151 10.11 -35.57 12.77
C SER A 151 11.45 -35.11 13.37
N LYS A 152 12.40 -34.66 12.55
CA LYS A 152 13.72 -34.18 13.00
C LYS A 152 13.77 -32.69 13.29
N ALA A 153 12.65 -31.97 13.20
CA ALA A 153 12.60 -30.53 13.39
C ALA A 153 13.16 -30.08 14.74
N GLU A 154 12.81 -30.77 15.83
CA GLU A 154 13.29 -30.40 17.18
C GLU A 154 14.79 -30.63 17.33
N GLN A 155 15.32 -31.71 16.73
CA GLN A 155 16.75 -32.01 16.74
C GLN A 155 17.55 -30.95 15.97
N ILE A 156 17.07 -30.54 14.79
CA ILE A 156 17.74 -29.53 13.95
C ILE A 156 17.71 -28.17 14.65
N LEU A 157 16.55 -27.76 15.19
CA LEU A 157 16.44 -26.51 15.95
C LEU A 157 17.38 -26.50 17.15
N ALA A 158 17.47 -27.60 17.90
CA ALA A 158 18.41 -27.70 19.02
C ALA A 158 19.87 -27.56 18.56
N MET A 159 20.22 -28.18 17.43
CA MET A 159 21.55 -28.08 16.85
C MET A 159 21.89 -26.66 16.39
N GLU A 160 20.97 -25.97 15.72
CA GLU A 160 21.10 -24.55 15.34
C GLU A 160 21.36 -23.69 16.58
N THR A 161 20.52 -23.82 17.61
CA THR A 161 20.69 -23.03 18.84
C THR A 161 22.03 -23.30 19.53
N LEU A 162 22.51 -24.55 19.49
CA LEU A 162 23.79 -24.90 20.06
C LEU A 162 24.95 -24.29 19.27
N MET A 163 24.86 -24.26 17.93
CA MET A 163 25.84 -23.60 17.08
C MET A 163 25.89 -22.10 17.36
N ASP A 164 24.74 -21.44 17.44
CA ASP A 164 24.63 -20.01 17.77
C ASP A 164 25.24 -19.72 19.15
N MET A 165 24.88 -20.51 20.17
CA MET A 165 25.43 -20.36 21.52
C MET A 165 26.95 -20.49 21.56
N ARG A 166 27.52 -21.49 20.85
CA ARG A 166 28.98 -21.67 20.78
C ARG A 166 29.66 -20.52 20.05
N PHE A 167 29.07 -20.05 18.97
CA PHE A 167 29.57 -18.89 18.24
C PHE A 167 29.62 -17.66 19.14
N GLU A 168 28.52 -17.35 19.83
CA GLU A 168 28.43 -16.19 20.71
C GLU A 168 29.42 -16.26 21.88
N GLN A 169 29.62 -17.44 22.46
CA GLN A 169 30.65 -17.65 23.50
C GLN A 169 32.06 -17.33 22.99
N GLU A 170 32.41 -17.83 21.81
CA GLU A 170 33.72 -17.60 21.20
C GLU A 170 33.89 -16.14 20.75
N TYR A 171 32.85 -15.53 20.20
CA TYR A 171 32.82 -14.13 19.81
C TYR A 171 32.98 -13.22 21.03
N ALA A 172 32.24 -13.46 22.12
CA ALA A 172 32.35 -12.72 23.37
C ALA A 172 33.72 -12.87 24.03
N ARG A 173 34.35 -14.05 23.91
CA ARG A 173 35.69 -14.33 24.44
C ARG A 173 36.79 -13.62 23.66
N LYS A 174 36.75 -13.72 22.33
CA LYS A 174 37.83 -13.22 21.45
C LYS A 174 37.65 -11.75 21.06
N ARG A 175 36.40 -11.25 21.08
CA ARG A 175 35.98 -9.93 20.58
C ARG A 175 36.79 -9.52 19.34
N PRO A 176 36.77 -10.36 18.29
CA PRO A 176 37.61 -10.11 17.13
C PRO A 176 37.21 -8.75 16.53
N PRO A 177 38.17 -7.92 16.11
CA PRO A 177 37.86 -6.66 15.44
C PRO A 177 37.08 -6.99 14.16
N LEU A 178 35.81 -6.58 14.11
CA LEU A 178 34.99 -6.70 12.90
C LEU A 178 35.63 -5.81 11.83
N TRP A 179 36.05 -6.44 10.73
CA TRP A 179 36.72 -5.75 9.63
C TRP A 179 35.75 -4.90 8.80
N PRO A 180 36.22 -3.82 8.14
CA PRO A 180 37.31 -2.95 8.51
C PRO A 180 36.77 -1.64 9.10
N ASN A 181 37.35 -1.22 10.23
CA ASN A 181 37.16 0.09 10.83
C ASN A 181 37.91 1.14 9.98
N ILE A 182 37.50 1.33 8.72
CA ILE A 182 38.06 2.34 7.83
C ILE A 182 37.48 3.68 8.28
N PRO A 183 38.30 4.62 8.78
CA PRO A 183 37.81 5.96 8.98
C PRO A 183 37.38 6.51 7.62
N LEU A 184 36.08 6.80 7.47
CA LEU A 184 35.59 7.59 6.35
C LEU A 184 36.28 8.96 6.48
N LYS A 185 37.22 9.24 5.57
CA LYS A 185 37.85 10.55 5.47
C LYS A 185 36.77 11.56 5.08
N PHE A 186 36.49 12.52 5.95
CA PHE A 186 35.72 13.73 5.64
C PHE A 186 36.67 14.84 5.19
#